data_AF-A0A286PH57-F1
#
_entry.id   AF-A0A286PH57-F1
#
_cell.length_a   1.000
_cell.length_b   1.000
_cell.length_c   1.000
_cell.angle_alpha   90.00
_cell.angle_beta   90.00
_cell.angle_gamma   90.00
#
_symmetry.space_group_name_H-M   'P 1'
#
loop_
_entity.id
_entity.type
_entity.pdbx_description
1 polymer ?
#
loop_
_entity_poly.entity_id
_entity_poly.type
_entity_poly.pdbx_seq_one_letter_code
_entity_poly.pdbx_strand_id
1 'polypeptide(L)'
;MTAPDPSIQAMVEGHRADTGRRRQRVQAALAAATKDGTDISVTAIARRAGVDRTFLYRHRDLLGQVHAQAAEPPAVPGGRGPAVSRASLQADLLAADARTARFAAQIRSLEDRLGEVLGEQVWREVGIGGPVDTERLKARITTLEQQIVDLELKLQDHGDELHAARTTIRDLMGQLNREPARRH
;
A
#
# COMPACT_ATOMS: atom_id res chain seq x y z
N MET A 1 39.67 -49.58 -31.97
CA MET A 1 40.13 -48.24 -31.53
C MET A 1 40.79 -47.57 -32.72
N THR A 2 40.00 -46.84 -33.52
CA THR A 2 40.49 -46.13 -34.71
C THR A 2 41.03 -44.78 -34.26
N ALA A 3 42.32 -44.50 -34.50
CA ALA A 3 42.92 -43.22 -34.18
C ALA A 3 42.18 -42.10 -34.92
N PRO A 4 41.86 -40.97 -34.27
CA PRO A 4 41.19 -39.86 -34.94
C PRO A 4 42.08 -39.29 -36.06
N ASP A 5 41.43 -38.90 -37.15
CA ASP A 5 42.07 -38.37 -38.37
C ASP A 5 43.04 -37.20 -38.04
N PRO A 6 44.31 -37.25 -38.47
CA PRO A 6 45.32 -36.24 -38.16
C PRO A 6 44.92 -34.82 -38.56
N SER A 7 44.08 -34.65 -39.60
CA SER A 7 43.55 -33.34 -39.99
C SER A 7 42.57 -32.77 -38.96
N ILE A 8 41.74 -33.63 -38.35
CA ILE A 8 40.79 -33.23 -37.31
C ILE A 8 41.56 -32.89 -36.02
N GLN A 9 42.62 -33.66 -35.70
CA GLN A 9 43.50 -33.34 -34.56
C GLN A 9 44.16 -31.97 -34.71
N ALA A 10 44.71 -31.65 -35.88
CA ALA A 10 45.33 -30.36 -36.16
C ALA A 10 44.34 -29.17 -36.02
N MET A 11 43.09 -29.33 -36.48
CA MET A 11 42.04 -28.31 -36.32
C MET A 11 41.64 -28.11 -34.85
N VAL A 12 41.52 -29.20 -34.08
CA VAL A 12 41.19 -29.14 -32.64
C VAL A 12 42.31 -28.46 -31.86
N GLU A 13 43.57 -28.76 -32.18
CA GLU A 13 44.73 -28.09 -31.58
C GLU A 13 44.77 -26.59 -31.94
N GLY A 14 44.48 -26.24 -33.19
CA GLY A 14 44.36 -24.85 -33.61
C GLY A 14 43.28 -24.08 -32.84
N HIS A 15 42.11 -24.70 -32.62
CA HIS A 15 41.02 -24.08 -31.87
C HIS A 15 41.35 -23.92 -30.36
N ARG A 16 42.05 -24.91 -29.78
CA ARG A 16 42.55 -24.83 -28.40
C ARG A 16 43.59 -23.71 -28.25
N ALA A 17 44.52 -23.59 -29.19
CA ALA A 17 45.53 -22.54 -29.19
C ALA A 17 44.90 -21.14 -29.34
N ASP A 18 43.88 -21.00 -30.21
CA ASP A 18 43.17 -19.74 -30.38
C ASP A 18 42.38 -19.33 -29.12
N THR A 19 41.70 -20.29 -28.50
CA THR A 19 40.99 -20.08 -27.23
C THR A 19 41.97 -19.67 -26.12
N GLY A 20 43.14 -20.31 -26.06
CA GLY A 20 44.22 -19.97 -25.13
C GLY A 20 44.72 -18.53 -25.30
N ARG A 21 44.99 -18.11 -26.54
CA ARG A 21 45.42 -16.73 -26.84
C ARG A 21 44.37 -15.69 -26.46
N ARG A 22 43.08 -15.94 -26.76
CA ARG A 22 41.96 -15.05 -26.36
C ARG A 22 41.86 -14.93 -24.85
N ARG A 23 41.98 -16.06 -24.14
CA ARG A 23 41.96 -16.11 -22.67
C ARG A 23 43.10 -15.30 -22.05
N GLN A 24 44.31 -15.45 -22.59
CA GLN A 24 45.48 -14.72 -22.12
C GLN A 24 45.34 -13.20 -22.32
N ARG A 25 44.76 -12.77 -23.46
CA ARG A 25 44.43 -11.35 -23.69
C ARG A 25 43.41 -10.80 -22.68
N VAL A 26 42.40 -11.59 -22.32
CA VAL A 26 41.41 -11.21 -21.28
C VAL A 26 42.08 -11.02 -19.93
N GLN A 27 42.94 -11.95 -19.53
CA GLN A 27 43.67 -11.86 -18.25
C GLN A 27 44.64 -10.67 -18.23
N ALA A 28 45.35 -10.41 -19.32
CA ALA A 28 46.22 -9.24 -19.44
C ALA A 28 45.43 -7.92 -19.39
N ALA A 29 44.28 -7.85 -20.06
CA ALA A 29 43.40 -6.68 -20.03
C ALA A 29 42.83 -6.42 -18.63
N LEU A 30 42.51 -7.49 -17.89
CA LEU A 30 42.06 -7.41 -16.50
C LEU A 30 43.18 -6.91 -15.59
N ALA A 31 44.40 -7.46 -15.69
CA ALA A 31 45.54 -7.02 -14.90
C ALA A 31 45.90 -5.54 -15.15
N ALA A 32 45.84 -5.10 -16.40
CA ALA A 32 46.02 -3.69 -16.75
C ALA A 32 44.90 -2.80 -16.17
N ALA A 33 43.64 -3.26 -16.21
CA ALA A 33 42.53 -2.52 -15.62
C ALA A 33 42.68 -2.29 -14.12
N THR A 34 43.10 -3.33 -13.40
CA THR A 34 43.38 -3.27 -11.97
C THR A 34 44.54 -2.32 -11.67
N LYS A 35 45.63 -2.37 -12.45
CA LYS A 35 46.81 -1.52 -12.26
C LYS A 35 46.51 -0.04 -12.51
N ASP A 36 45.75 0.25 -13.56
CA ASP A 36 45.44 1.62 -13.99
C ASP A 36 44.22 2.21 -13.23
N GLY A 37 43.54 1.41 -12.41
CA GLY A 37 42.32 1.82 -11.71
C GLY A 37 41.16 2.17 -12.65
N THR A 38 41.12 1.56 -13.84
CA THR A 38 40.10 1.83 -14.87
C THR A 38 38.91 0.89 -14.75
N ASP A 39 37.75 1.26 -15.30
CA ASP A 39 36.50 0.51 -15.17
C ASP A 39 36.62 -1.00 -15.43
N ILE A 40 36.41 -1.79 -14.37
CA ILE A 40 36.39 -3.26 -14.42
C ILE A 40 34.96 -3.72 -14.68
N SER A 41 34.52 -3.62 -15.94
CA SER A 41 33.23 -4.16 -16.38
C SER A 41 33.41 -5.19 -17.50
N VAL A 42 32.47 -6.15 -17.62
CA VAL A 42 32.51 -7.18 -18.66
C VAL A 42 32.64 -6.56 -20.06
N THR A 43 31.96 -5.44 -20.30
CA THR A 43 32.06 -4.70 -21.58
C THR A 43 33.43 -4.07 -21.79
N ALA A 44 33.97 -3.41 -20.76
CA ALA A 44 35.26 -2.73 -20.85
C ALA A 44 36.40 -3.73 -21.07
N ILE A 45 36.40 -4.84 -20.33
CA ILE A 45 37.40 -5.91 -20.45
C ILE A 45 37.29 -6.62 -21.81
N ALA A 46 36.09 -6.91 -22.31
CA ALA A 46 35.91 -7.50 -23.65
C ALA A 46 36.50 -6.61 -24.76
N ARG A 47 36.20 -5.30 -24.72
CA ARG A 47 36.71 -4.32 -25.68
C ARG A 47 38.24 -4.22 -25.60
N ARG A 48 38.80 -4.11 -24.39
CA ARG A 48 40.26 -3.99 -24.17
C ARG A 48 41.02 -5.26 -24.58
N ALA A 49 40.45 -6.44 -24.35
CA ALA A 49 41.05 -7.70 -24.75
C ALA A 49 40.87 -8.04 -26.25
N GLY A 50 40.00 -7.30 -26.97
CA GLY A 50 39.67 -7.56 -28.36
C GLY A 50 38.94 -8.91 -28.54
N VAL A 51 37.99 -9.21 -27.65
CA VAL A 51 37.14 -10.41 -27.69
C VAL A 51 35.67 -10.03 -27.64
N ASP A 52 34.80 -10.89 -28.17
CA ASP A 52 33.35 -10.68 -28.08
C ASP A 52 32.81 -10.94 -26.66
N ARG A 53 31.73 -10.25 -26.25
CA ARG A 53 31.12 -10.44 -24.92
C ARG A 53 30.64 -11.88 -24.70
N THR A 54 30.15 -12.54 -25.76
CA THR A 54 29.68 -13.93 -25.71
C THR A 54 30.79 -14.89 -25.29
N PHE A 55 32.04 -14.58 -25.65
CA PHE A 55 33.20 -15.36 -25.21
C PHE A 55 33.33 -15.37 -23.68
N LEU A 56 33.19 -14.20 -23.03
CA LEU A 56 33.25 -14.10 -21.58
C LEU A 56 32.06 -14.81 -20.91
N TYR A 57 30.86 -14.69 -21.47
CA TYR A 57 29.69 -15.42 -20.93
C TYR A 57 29.79 -16.93 -21.07
N ARG A 58 30.45 -17.42 -22.12
CA ARG A 58 30.73 -18.85 -22.32
C ARG A 58 31.80 -19.38 -21.35
N HIS A 59 32.69 -18.50 -20.89
CA HIS A 59 33.77 -18.81 -19.95
C HIS A 59 33.46 -18.26 -18.54
N ARG A 60 32.65 -19.02 -17.81
CA ARG A 60 32.17 -18.71 -16.44
C ARG A 60 33.27 -18.36 -15.46
N ASP A 61 34.44 -18.95 -15.63
CA ASP A 61 35.62 -18.72 -14.81
C ASP A 61 36.26 -17.35 -15.07
N LEU A 62 36.39 -16.93 -16.33
CA LEU A 62 36.84 -15.57 -16.68
C LEU A 62 35.83 -14.53 -16.22
N LEU A 63 34.55 -14.84 -16.34
CA LEU A 63 33.49 -13.98 -15.82
C LEU A 63 33.59 -13.86 -14.29
N GLY A 64 33.80 -14.98 -13.59
CA GLY A 64 34.06 -14.99 -12.15
C GLY A 64 35.24 -14.10 -11.75
N GLN A 65 36.35 -14.13 -12.51
CA GLN A 65 37.52 -13.28 -12.27
C GLN A 65 37.20 -11.79 -12.45
N VAL A 66 36.49 -11.43 -13.52
CA VAL A 66 36.07 -10.04 -13.76
C VAL A 66 35.15 -9.55 -12.64
N HIS A 67 34.19 -10.37 -12.19
CA HIS A 67 33.28 -10.02 -11.10
C HIS A 67 33.99 -9.93 -9.74
N ALA A 68 34.93 -10.83 -9.45
CA ALA A 68 35.73 -10.79 -8.23
C ALA A 68 36.58 -9.50 -8.18
N GLN A 69 37.25 -9.17 -9.28
CA GLN A 69 38.10 -7.99 -9.37
C GLN A 69 37.29 -6.68 -9.40
N ALA A 70 36.09 -6.68 -10.00
CA ALA A 70 35.17 -5.55 -9.95
C ALA A 70 34.56 -5.34 -8.54
N ALA A 71 34.53 -6.39 -7.72
CA ALA A 71 34.09 -6.32 -6.33
C ALA A 71 35.19 -5.85 -5.37
N GLU A 72 36.45 -5.92 -5.80
CA GLU A 72 37.59 -5.37 -5.08
C GLU A 72 37.66 -3.84 -5.33
N PRO A 73 37.70 -3.00 -4.28
CA PRO A 73 37.78 -1.56 -4.48
C PRO A 73 39.05 -1.23 -5.26
N PRO A 74 39.03 -0.24 -6.18
CA PRO A 74 40.25 0.22 -6.81
C PRO A 74 41.20 0.64 -5.70
N ALA A 75 42.37 0.00 -5.65
CA ALA A 75 43.44 0.41 -4.76
C ALA A 75 43.87 1.80 -5.23
N VAL A 76 43.26 2.84 -4.69
CA VAL A 76 43.59 4.22 -5.02
C VAL A 76 45.07 4.41 -4.63
N PRO A 77 46.00 4.59 -5.59
CA PRO A 77 47.36 4.91 -5.25
C PRO A 77 47.34 6.38 -4.79
N GLY A 78 47.26 6.60 -3.48
CA GLY A 78 47.43 7.92 -2.87
C GLY A 78 46.23 8.54 -2.13
N GLY A 79 45.13 7.82 -1.90
CA GLY A 79 43.98 8.35 -1.14
C GLY A 79 44.17 8.25 0.37
N ARG A 80 44.55 9.35 1.04
CA ARG A 80 44.62 9.45 2.50
C ARG A 80 43.22 9.48 3.12
N GLY A 81 42.72 8.31 3.51
CA GLY A 81 41.53 8.11 4.35
C GLY A 81 41.35 6.61 4.64
N PRO A 82 40.84 6.18 5.81
CA PRO A 82 40.64 4.76 6.08
C PRO A 82 39.67 4.21 5.03
N ALA A 83 40.14 3.24 4.24
CA ALA A 83 39.33 2.58 3.23
C ALA A 83 38.16 1.87 3.93
N VAL A 84 36.98 2.48 3.92
CA VAL A 84 35.77 1.90 4.49
C VAL A 84 35.46 0.63 3.71
N SER A 85 35.52 -0.52 4.38
CA SER A 85 35.33 -1.81 3.72
C SER A 85 33.88 -1.97 3.22
N ARG A 86 33.68 -2.76 2.16
CA ARG A 86 32.33 -3.13 1.70
C ARG A 86 31.48 -3.75 2.82
N ALA A 87 32.10 -4.51 3.71
CA ALA A 87 31.42 -5.09 4.87
C ALA A 87 30.88 -4.00 5.80
N SER A 88 31.63 -2.92 6.00
CA SER A 88 31.20 -1.75 6.78
C SER A 88 30.01 -1.04 6.10
N LEU A 89 30.10 -0.77 4.79
CA LEU A 89 28.98 -0.15 4.05
C LEU A 89 27.72 -1.01 4.05
N GLN A 90 27.88 -2.33 3.94
CA GLN A 90 26.75 -3.26 3.99
C GLN A 90 26.13 -3.33 5.39
N ALA A 91 26.95 -3.28 6.44
CA ALA A 91 26.47 -3.18 7.82
C ALA A 91 25.72 -1.86 8.05
N ASP A 92 26.23 -0.75 7.51
CA ASP A 92 25.58 0.56 7.61
C ASP A 92 24.23 0.59 6.89
N LEU A 93 24.13 -0.06 5.73
CA LEU A 93 22.89 -0.18 4.96
C LEU A 93 21.84 -0.99 5.73
N LEU A 94 22.22 -2.16 6.26
CA LEU A 94 21.33 -2.97 7.11
C LEU A 94 20.91 -2.23 8.37
N ALA A 95 21.82 -1.47 8.99
CA ALA A 95 21.52 -0.65 10.15
C ALA A 95 20.55 0.49 9.81
N ALA A 96 20.68 1.11 8.62
CA ALA A 96 19.75 2.11 8.14
C ALA A 96 18.36 1.53 7.87
N ASP A 97 18.27 0.38 7.20
CA ASP A 97 17.01 -0.32 6.94
C ASP A 97 16.28 -0.66 8.24
N ALA A 98 17.01 -1.16 9.24
CA ALA A 98 16.47 -1.44 10.56
C ALA A 98 15.93 -0.18 11.26
N ARG A 99 16.61 0.97 11.13
CA ARG A 99 16.12 2.24 11.67
C ARG A 99 14.84 2.70 10.97
N THR A 100 14.80 2.62 9.64
CA THR A 100 13.62 2.98 8.84
C THR A 100 12.40 2.14 9.21
N ALA A 101 12.59 0.82 9.40
CA ALA A 101 11.51 -0.07 9.84
C ALA A 101 10.96 0.31 11.22
N ARG A 102 11.83 0.69 12.17
CA ARG A 102 11.42 1.15 13.51
C ARG A 102 10.64 2.46 13.44
N PHE A 103 11.12 3.44 12.66
CA PHE A 103 10.39 4.70 12.48
C PHE A 103 9.02 4.49 11.83
N ALA A 104 8.93 3.62 10.82
CA ALA A 104 7.65 3.29 10.21
C ALA A 104 6.67 2.65 11.20
N ALA A 105 7.15 1.80 12.11
CA ALA A 105 6.33 1.22 13.17
C ALA A 105 5.87 2.27 14.19
N GLN A 106 6.74 3.21 14.56
CA GLN A 106 6.38 4.32 15.44
C GLN A 106 5.34 5.25 14.82
N ILE A 107 5.49 5.58 13.53
CA ILE A 107 4.52 6.39 12.79
C ILE A 107 3.14 5.73 12.84
N ARG A 108 3.04 4.43 12.50
CA ARG A 108 1.78 3.70 12.58
C ARG A 108 1.16 3.73 13.97
N SER A 109 1.96 3.48 15.01
CA SER A 109 1.46 3.54 16.40
C SER A 109 0.98 4.93 16.80
N LEU A 110 1.61 6.00 16.30
CA LEU A 110 1.17 7.37 16.53
C LEU A 110 -0.10 7.70 15.75
N GLU A 111 -0.22 7.25 14.51
CA GLU A 111 -1.42 7.38 13.68
C GLU A 111 -2.61 6.67 14.33
N ASP A 112 -2.43 5.43 14.80
CA ASP A 112 -3.47 4.66 15.49
C ASP A 112 -3.96 5.39 16.75
N ARG A 113 -3.02 5.87 17.57
CA ARG A 113 -3.32 6.60 18.80
C ARG A 113 -3.96 7.97 18.53
N LEU A 114 -3.56 8.63 17.44
CA LEU A 114 -4.18 9.87 17.00
C LEU A 114 -5.60 9.62 16.48
N GLY A 115 -5.82 8.51 15.76
CA GLY A 115 -7.14 8.04 15.36
C GLY A 115 -8.04 7.72 16.55
N GLU A 116 -7.50 7.10 17.61
CA GLU A 116 -8.23 6.83 18.86
C GLU A 116 -8.63 8.14 19.57
N VAL A 117 -7.68 9.07 19.76
CA VAL A 117 -7.95 10.35 20.42
C VAL A 117 -8.92 11.22 19.62
N LEU A 118 -8.73 11.31 18.30
CA LEU A 118 -9.66 12.03 17.43
C LEU A 118 -11.01 11.33 17.34
N GLY A 119 -11.05 9.99 17.33
CA GLY A 119 -12.28 9.23 17.38
C GLY A 119 -13.07 9.51 18.66
N GLU A 120 -12.38 9.56 19.80
CA GLU A 120 -12.96 9.91 21.10
C GLU A 120 -13.41 11.38 21.16
N GLN A 121 -12.63 12.31 20.60
CA GLN A 121 -12.99 13.72 20.52
C GLN A 121 -14.16 13.96 19.58
N VAL A 122 -14.17 13.36 18.38
CA VAL A 122 -15.31 13.40 17.46
C VAL A 122 -16.53 12.77 18.10
N TRP A 123 -16.39 11.68 18.86
CA TRP A 123 -17.50 11.08 19.60
C TRP A 123 -18.06 12.02 20.69
N ARG A 124 -17.18 12.77 21.37
CA ARG A 124 -17.56 13.78 22.38
C ARG A 124 -18.14 15.07 21.78
N GLU A 125 -17.58 15.55 20.67
CA GLU A 125 -17.93 16.83 20.04
C GLU A 125 -19.13 16.72 19.09
N VAL A 126 -19.26 15.60 18.37
CA VAL A 126 -20.37 15.41 17.42
C VAL A 126 -21.64 14.99 18.13
N GLY A 127 -21.61 14.34 19.30
CA GLY A 127 -22.76 14.22 20.21
C GLY A 127 -24.09 13.77 19.57
N ILE A 128 -24.04 13.13 18.40
CA ILE A 128 -25.19 12.61 17.67
C ILE A 128 -24.92 11.12 17.55
N GLY A 129 -25.49 10.35 18.48
CA GLY A 129 -25.45 8.88 18.43
C GLY A 129 -24.93 8.16 19.68
N GLY A 130 -24.71 8.85 20.81
CA GLY A 130 -24.47 8.15 22.08
C GLY A 130 -25.69 7.29 22.49
N PRO A 131 -25.51 6.16 23.21
CA PRO A 131 -26.63 5.31 23.63
C PRO A 131 -27.65 6.07 24.49
N VAL A 132 -27.20 7.04 25.30
CA VAL A 132 -28.10 7.87 26.13
C VAL A 132 -28.94 8.82 25.28
N ASP A 133 -28.37 9.43 24.23
CA ASP A 133 -29.10 10.35 23.35
C ASP A 133 -30.09 9.61 22.45
N THR A 134 -29.74 8.40 21.99
CA THR A 134 -30.66 7.56 21.22
C THR A 134 -31.83 7.07 22.07
N GLU A 135 -31.61 6.65 23.32
CA GLU A 135 -32.69 6.30 24.24
C GLU A 135 -33.55 7.51 24.62
N ARG A 136 -32.95 8.69 24.80
CA ARG A 136 -33.70 9.94 25.04
C ARG A 136 -34.57 10.32 23.83
N LEU A 137 -34.04 10.18 22.62
CA LEU A 137 -34.79 10.43 21.39
C LEU A 137 -35.95 9.44 21.23
N LYS A 138 -35.71 8.15 21.48
CA LYS A 138 -36.78 7.13 21.48
C LYS A 138 -37.87 7.46 22.50
N ALA A 139 -37.50 7.80 23.74
CA ALA A 139 -38.45 8.19 24.77
C ALA A 139 -39.24 9.46 24.39
N ARG A 140 -38.61 10.39 23.66
CA ARG A 140 -39.29 11.58 23.15
C ARG A 140 -40.25 11.23 22.02
N ILE A 141 -39.87 10.33 21.12
CA ILE A 141 -40.73 9.84 20.03
C ILE A 141 -41.96 9.17 20.62
N THR A 142 -41.80 8.23 21.56
CA THR A 142 -42.95 7.54 22.18
C THR A 142 -43.88 8.50 22.93
N THR A 143 -43.33 9.50 23.60
CA THR A 143 -44.15 10.55 24.25
C THR A 143 -44.95 11.35 23.23
N LEU A 144 -44.33 11.73 22.11
CA LEU A 144 -45.01 12.48 21.04
C LEU A 144 -46.07 11.63 20.34
N GLU A 145 -45.81 10.35 20.11
CA GLU A 145 -46.79 9.39 19.57
C GLU A 145 -48.02 9.27 20.48
N GLN A 146 -47.81 9.14 21.80
CA GLN A 146 -48.92 9.13 22.76
C GLN A 146 -49.71 10.44 22.72
N GLN A 147 -49.03 11.58 22.62
CA GLN A 147 -49.69 12.88 22.52
C GLN A 147 -50.53 13.01 21.25
N ILE A 148 -50.07 12.45 20.12
CA ILE A 148 -50.84 12.43 18.88
C ILE A 148 -52.12 11.61 19.07
N VAL A 149 -52.00 10.39 19.61
CA VAL A 149 -53.17 9.52 19.86
C VAL A 149 -54.17 10.18 20.80
N ASP A 150 -53.71 10.80 21.89
CA ASP A 150 -54.58 11.49 22.84
C ASP A 150 -55.30 12.68 22.20
N LEU A 151 -54.62 13.42 21.30
CA LEU A 151 -55.21 14.55 20.59
C LEU A 151 -56.23 14.09 19.53
N GLU A 152 -55.96 12.99 18.83
CA GLU A 152 -56.90 12.38 17.88
C GLU A 152 -58.17 11.93 18.59
N LEU A 153 -58.06 11.29 19.76
CA LEU A 153 -59.21 10.88 20.56
C LEU A 153 -60.07 12.09 20.97
N LYS A 154 -59.44 13.18 21.46
CA LYS A 154 -60.15 14.41 21.82
C LYS A 154 -60.88 15.05 20.63
N LEU A 155 -60.27 15.02 19.45
CA LEU A 155 -60.90 15.52 18.23
C LEU A 155 -62.12 14.68 17.85
N GLN A 156 -62.05 13.36 18.02
CA GLN A 156 -63.18 12.47 17.79
C GLN A 156 -64.32 12.75 18.78
N ASP A 157 -64.03 12.82 20.08
CA ASP A 157 -65.03 13.07 21.13
C ASP A 157 -65.78 14.39 20.87
N HIS A 158 -65.05 15.48 20.58
CA HIS A 158 -65.68 16.75 20.24
C HIS A 158 -66.46 16.71 18.93
N GLY A 159 -66.03 15.89 17.97
CA GLY A 159 -66.78 15.63 16.73
C GLY A 159 -68.12 14.96 17.01
N ASP A 160 -68.14 13.96 17.87
CA ASP A 160 -69.34 13.23 18.28
C ASP A 160 -70.29 14.12 19.10
N GLU A 161 -69.76 14.91 20.02
CA GLU A 161 -70.52 15.92 20.78
C GLU A 161 -71.19 16.94 19.85
N LEU A 162 -70.46 17.48 18.87
CA LEU A 162 -71.00 18.42 17.88
C LEU A 162 -72.05 17.76 16.99
N HIS A 163 -71.87 16.49 16.63
CA HIS A 163 -72.85 15.74 15.86
C HIS A 163 -74.15 15.56 16.65
N ALA A 164 -74.06 15.15 17.92
CA ALA A 164 -75.19 15.00 18.83
C ALA A 164 -75.92 16.35 19.08
N ALA A 165 -75.18 17.45 19.25
CA ALA A 165 -75.78 18.78 19.37
C ALA A 165 -76.51 19.18 18.08
N ARG A 166 -75.95 18.89 16.90
CA ARG A 166 -76.60 19.20 15.61
C ARG A 166 -77.84 18.36 15.35
N THR A 167 -77.84 17.08 15.73
CA THR A 167 -79.01 16.20 15.57
C THR A 167 -80.14 16.65 16.50
N THR A 168 -79.85 16.95 17.76
CA THR A 168 -80.85 17.48 18.72
C THR A 168 -81.44 18.82 18.27
N ILE A 169 -80.61 19.75 17.76
CA ILE A 169 -81.09 21.01 17.17
C ILE A 169 -82.00 20.73 15.97
N ARG A 170 -81.60 19.81 15.08
CA ARG A 170 -82.41 19.43 13.91
C ARG A 170 -83.76 18.83 14.33
N ASP A 171 -83.77 17.96 15.33
CA ASP A 171 -84.99 17.33 15.83
C ASP A 171 -85.93 18.36 16.49
N LEU A 172 -85.39 19.27 17.29
CA LEU A 172 -86.16 20.36 17.91
C LEU A 172 -86.74 21.31 16.87
N MET A 173 -85.97 21.70 15.86
CA MET A 173 -86.48 22.48 14.71
C MET A 173 -87.55 21.70 13.94
N GLY A 174 -87.38 20.39 13.78
CA GLY A 174 -88.38 19.52 13.17
C GLY A 174 -89.68 19.40 13.97
N GLN A 175 -89.62 19.47 15.31
CA GLN A 175 -90.80 19.51 16.18
C GLN A 175 -91.51 20.87 16.09
N LEU A 176 -90.76 21.98 16.18
CA LEU A 176 -91.29 23.34 16.04
C LEU A 176 -91.99 23.55 14.69
N ASN A 177 -91.42 23.06 13.59
CA ASN A 177 -92.04 23.17 12.26
C ASN A 177 -93.29 22.28 12.09
N ARG A 178 -93.48 21.26 12.95
CA ARG A 178 -94.67 20.38 12.93
C ARG A 178 -95.83 20.91 13.76
N GLU A 179 -95.59 21.75 14.78
CA GLU A 179 -96.64 22.39 15.58
C GLU A 179 -97.57 23.36 14.82
N PRO A 180 -97.14 24.19 13.85
CA PRO A 180 -98.05 25.08 13.12
C PRO A 180 -99.03 24.33 12.18
N ALA A 181 -98.79 23.05 11.88
CA ALA A 181 -99.67 22.23 11.06
C ALA A 181 -100.81 21.53 11.85
N ARG A 182 -100.84 21.67 13.19
CA ARG A 182 -101.87 21.07 14.07
C ARG A 182 -102.83 22.10 14.69
N ARG A 183 -102.96 23.27 14.08
CA ARG A 183 -104.03 24.24 14.37
C ARG A 183 -104.82 24.54 13.10
N HIS A 184 -105.77 23.66 12.77
CA HIS A 184 -106.95 23.94 11.96
C HIS A 184 -108.09 23.06 12.46
#